data_AF-A0A7L1MHS8-F1
#
_entry.id   AF-A0A7L1MHS8-F1
#
_cell.length_a   1.000
_cell.length_b   1.000
_cell.length_c   1.000
_cell.angle_alpha   90.00
_cell.angle_beta   90.00
_cell.angle_gamma   90.00
#
_symmetry.space_group_name_H-M   'P 1'
#
loop_
_entity.id
_entity.type
_entity.pdbx_description
1 polymer ?
#
loop_
_entity_poly.entity_id
_entity_poly.type
_entity_poly.pdbx_seq_one_letter_code
_entity_poly.pdbx_strand_id
1 'polypeptide(L)'
;QMIIEPTSPKLLPDPLREPYYQPPYTLVIELTGVLLHPECSGILGVYFEDFLGVLKIFMYWWVLVFILTAFPLIDSIDPHGFVSYRLFRDATRYMDGHHVKDVSCLNRDPARVVVVDWRRDAFRLQPHNGLALPRWDGGSDDRAL
;
A
#
# COMPACT_ATOMS: atom_id res chain seq x y z
N GLN A 1 -6.65 4.89 -26.79
CA GLN A 1 -6.05 4.42 -25.52
C GLN A 1 -7.20 4.24 -24.55
N MET A 2 -7.44 3.03 -24.04
CA MET A 2 -8.56 2.75 -23.13
C MET A 2 -8.07 3.02 -21.70
N ILE A 3 -8.67 4.00 -21.02
CA ILE A 3 -8.42 4.27 -19.60
C ILE A 3 -9.61 3.73 -18.84
N ILE A 4 -9.38 2.80 -17.92
CA ILE A 4 -10.40 2.36 -16.97
C ILE A 4 -10.16 3.12 -15.68
N GLU A 5 -11.14 3.92 -15.26
CA GLU A 5 -11.09 4.69 -14.03
C GLU A 5 -11.29 3.79 -12.80
N PRO A 6 -10.85 4.23 -11.60
CA PRO A 6 -11.14 3.49 -10.37
C PRO A 6 -12.65 3.46 -10.13
N THR A 7 -13.13 2.47 -9.37
CA THR A 7 -14.56 2.31 -9.05
C THR A 7 -15.15 3.52 -8.30
N SER A 8 -14.30 4.33 -7.64
CA SER A 8 -14.71 5.54 -6.93
C SER A 8 -13.71 6.68 -7.16
N PRO A 9 -14.18 7.94 -7.36
CA PRO A 9 -13.32 9.12 -7.35
C PRO A 9 -12.74 9.42 -5.96
N LYS A 10 -13.31 8.80 -4.91
CA LYS A 10 -12.94 8.98 -3.51
C LYS A 10 -12.78 7.61 -2.85
N LEU A 11 -11.54 7.16 -2.72
CA LEU A 11 -11.17 5.81 -2.27
C LEU A 11 -11.18 5.66 -0.74
N LEU A 12 -10.86 6.73 0.00
CA LEU A 12 -10.89 6.73 1.46
C LEU A 12 -11.98 7.68 2.00
N PRO A 13 -12.55 7.39 3.18
CA PRO A 13 -13.53 8.27 3.81
C PRO A 13 -12.92 9.63 4.17
N ASP A 14 -13.79 10.55 4.58
CA ASP A 14 -13.36 11.84 5.11
C ASP A 14 -12.47 11.68 6.35
N PRO A 15 -11.47 12.55 6.51
CA PRO A 15 -10.66 12.52 7.70
C PRO A 15 -11.50 12.66 8.97
N LEU A 16 -11.13 11.91 10.01
CA LEU A 16 -11.76 12.02 11.32
C LEU A 16 -11.61 13.44 11.87
N ARG A 17 -12.66 13.89 12.55
CA ARG A 17 -12.72 15.19 13.22
C ARG A 17 -12.69 14.97 14.73
N GLU A 18 -12.35 16.03 15.46
CA GLU A 18 -12.40 16.07 16.91
C GLU A 18 -13.72 15.48 17.45
N PRO A 19 -13.69 14.60 18.47
CA PRO A 19 -12.56 14.26 19.35
C PRO A 19 -11.61 13.17 18.82
N TYR A 20 -11.86 12.63 17.63
CA TYR A 20 -11.07 11.53 17.08
C TYR A 20 -9.85 12.05 16.32
N TYR A 21 -8.68 11.51 16.65
CA TYR A 21 -7.44 11.84 15.97
C TYR A 21 -7.25 10.95 14.75
N GLN A 22 -6.94 11.57 13.60
CA GLN A 22 -6.46 10.87 12.42
C GLN A 22 -5.00 11.22 12.16
N PRO A 23 -4.14 10.23 11.90
CA PRO A 23 -2.75 10.49 11.59
C PRO A 23 -2.59 11.37 10.33
N PRO A 24 -1.61 12.31 10.32
CA PRO A 24 -1.48 13.30 9.25
C PRO A 24 -0.89 12.74 7.96
N TYR A 25 -0.12 11.65 8.01
CA TYR A 25 0.52 11.03 6.85
C TYR A 25 -0.23 9.79 6.39
N THR A 26 -0.09 9.42 5.13
CA THR A 26 -0.65 8.19 4.56
C THR A 26 0.45 7.43 3.83
N LEU A 27 0.64 6.16 4.20
CA LEU A 27 1.53 5.23 3.52
C LEU A 27 0.68 4.27 2.70
N VAL A 28 0.82 4.32 1.38
CA VAL A 28 0.26 3.32 0.47
C VAL A 28 1.37 2.35 0.12
N ILE A 29 1.20 1.07 0.39
CA ILE A 29 2.23 0.06 0.11
C ILE A 29 1.68 -1.08 -0.74
N GLU A 30 2.43 -1.43 -1.79
CA GLU A 30 2.24 -2.68 -2.52
C GLU A 30 2.60 -3.85 -1.61
N LEU A 31 1.79 -4.90 -1.58
CA LEU A 31 2.16 -6.09 -0.84
C LEU A 31 2.95 -7.07 -1.69
N THR A 32 2.48 -7.37 -2.90
CA THR A 32 3.08 -8.41 -3.73
C THR A 32 4.38 -7.89 -4.35
N GLY A 33 5.50 -8.54 -4.06
CA GLY A 33 6.84 -8.15 -4.52
C GLY A 33 7.52 -7.08 -3.65
N VAL A 34 6.87 -6.63 -2.57
CA VAL A 34 7.51 -5.81 -1.52
C VAL A 34 7.53 -6.61 -0.22
N LEU A 35 6.36 -6.99 0.31
CA LEU A 35 6.21 -7.73 1.56
C LEU A 35 5.85 -9.20 1.36
N LEU A 36 5.32 -9.56 0.19
CA LEU A 36 4.81 -10.90 -0.12
C LEU A 36 5.41 -11.43 -1.43
N HIS A 37 5.99 -12.63 -1.39
CA HIS A 37 6.37 -13.37 -2.59
C HIS A 37 5.36 -14.51 -2.84
N PRO A 38 4.73 -14.63 -4.03
CA PRO A 38 3.66 -15.59 -4.29
C PRO A 38 4.04 -17.07 -4.06
N GLU A 39 5.31 -17.42 -4.23
CA GLU A 39 5.81 -18.79 -4.14
C GLU A 39 6.32 -19.16 -2.73
N CYS A 40 6.39 -18.19 -1.82
CA CYS A 40 6.97 -18.37 -0.49
C CYS A 40 5.87 -18.38 0.58
N SER A 41 5.18 -19.50 0.75
CA SER A 41 4.11 -19.64 1.76
C SER A 41 4.62 -19.72 3.21
N GLY A 42 5.88 -20.11 3.44
CA GLY A 42 6.45 -20.30 4.79
C GLY A 42 7.32 -19.16 5.34
N ILE A 43 8.00 -18.40 4.47
CA ILE A 43 8.91 -17.28 4.86
C ILE A 43 8.15 -15.96 5.06
N LEU A 44 6.92 -15.92 4.52
CA LEU A 44 6.02 -14.77 4.51
C LEU A 44 5.79 -14.13 5.88
N GLY A 45 5.64 -14.96 6.92
CA GLY A 45 5.30 -14.48 8.26
C GLY A 45 6.42 -13.68 8.92
N VAL A 46 7.68 -14.04 8.68
CA VAL A 46 8.82 -13.46 9.43
C VAL A 46 9.07 -12.00 9.03
N TYR A 47 9.22 -11.72 7.73
CA TYR A 47 9.43 -10.33 7.25
C TYR A 47 8.21 -9.46 7.47
N PHE A 48 7.02 -10.05 7.38
CA PHE A 48 5.79 -9.30 7.62
C PHE A 48 5.63 -8.92 9.10
N GLU A 49 5.94 -9.84 10.03
CA GLU A 49 5.91 -9.53 11.46
C GLU A 49 6.96 -8.49 11.86
N ASP A 50 8.18 -8.58 11.33
CA ASP A 50 9.23 -7.60 11.58
C ASP A 50 8.86 -6.23 11.01
N PHE A 51 8.35 -6.18 9.77
CA PHE A 51 7.89 -4.94 9.14
C PHE A 51 6.70 -4.32 9.88
N LEU A 52 5.71 -5.13 10.30
CA LEU A 52 4.63 -4.67 11.17
C LEU A 52 5.14 -4.17 12.52
N GLY A 53 6.18 -4.81 13.07
CA GLY A 53 6.85 -4.38 14.30
C GLY A 53 7.39 -2.97 14.18
N VAL A 54 8.05 -2.65 13.06
CA VAL A 54 8.50 -1.29 12.74
C VAL A 54 7.31 -0.36 12.52
N LEU A 55 6.32 -0.77 11.73
CA LEU A 55 5.14 0.06 11.45
C LEU A 55 4.31 0.39 12.69
N LYS A 56 4.24 -0.50 13.68
CA LYS A 56 3.57 -0.23 14.97
C LYS A 56 4.08 1.06 15.63
N ILE A 57 5.38 1.31 15.54
CA ILE A 57 6.02 2.52 16.10
C ILE A 57 5.46 3.77 15.39
N PHE A 58 5.19 3.66 14.09
CA PHE A 58 4.73 4.77 13.25
C PHE A 58 3.21 4.81 13.07
N MET A 59 2.46 3.83 13.57
CA MET A 59 1.02 3.71 13.32
C MET A 59 0.22 4.89 13.89
N TYR A 60 0.72 5.54 14.94
CA TYR A 60 0.12 6.79 15.46
C TYR A 60 0.31 8.00 14.54
N TRP A 61 1.13 7.88 13.49
CA TRP A 61 1.55 8.98 12.62
C TRP A 61 1.15 8.75 11.15
N TRP A 62 0.78 7.52 10.78
CA TRP A 62 0.47 7.13 9.41
C TRP A 62 -0.83 6.32 9.29
N VAL A 63 -1.61 6.63 8.26
CA VAL A 63 -2.68 5.76 7.75
C VAL A 63 -2.05 4.76 6.80
N LEU A 64 -2.15 3.46 7.10
CA LEU A 64 -1.59 2.39 6.26
C LEU A 64 -2.65 1.87 5.28
N VAL A 65 -2.32 1.90 3.99
CA VAL A 65 -3.21 1.46 2.91
C VAL A 65 -2.50 0.39 2.08
N PHE A 66 -3.09 -0.81 2.03
CA PHE A 66 -2.57 -1.89 1.18
C PHE A 66 -3.32 -1.91 -0.14
N ILE A 67 -2.60 -2.12 -1.25
CA ILE A 67 -3.22 -2.47 -2.54
C ILE A 67 -2.97 -3.95 -2.82
N LEU A 68 -4.06 -4.71 -2.97
CA LEU A 68 -4.04 -6.17 -2.97
C LEU A 68 -4.49 -6.77 -4.30
N THR A 69 -3.81 -7.84 -4.69
CA THR A 69 -4.24 -8.75 -5.77
C THR A 69 -4.71 -10.11 -5.26
N ALA A 70 -4.54 -10.45 -3.97
CA ALA A 70 -4.91 -11.73 -3.39
C ALA A 70 -5.65 -11.55 -2.05
N PHE A 71 -6.93 -11.93 -2.01
CA PHE A 71 -7.86 -11.68 -0.92
C PHE A 71 -7.64 -12.50 0.38
N PRO A 72 -7.27 -13.80 0.36
CA PRO A 72 -7.30 -14.62 1.59
C PRO A 72 -6.04 -14.53 2.47
N LEU A 73 -5.00 -13.80 2.08
CA LEU A 73 -3.73 -13.79 2.81
C LEU A 73 -3.62 -12.65 3.82
N ILE A 74 -4.46 -11.62 3.71
CA ILE A 74 -4.30 -10.44 4.56
C ILE A 74 -4.67 -10.68 6.02
N ASP A 75 -5.67 -11.53 6.28
CA ASP A 75 -6.10 -11.80 7.65
C ASP A 75 -5.10 -12.68 8.40
N SER A 76 -4.29 -13.48 7.69
CA SER A 76 -3.21 -14.24 8.31
C SER A 76 -1.96 -13.40 8.56
N ILE A 77 -1.70 -12.38 7.74
CA ILE A 77 -0.52 -11.53 7.90
C ILE A 77 -0.78 -10.36 8.87
N ASP A 78 -1.98 -9.76 8.86
CA ASP A 78 -2.38 -8.67 9.76
C ASP A 78 -3.46 -9.12 10.78
N PRO A 79 -3.18 -10.10 11.66
CA PRO A 79 -4.17 -10.64 12.61
C PRO A 79 -4.58 -9.62 13.68
N HIS A 80 -3.83 -8.53 13.82
CA HIS A 80 -4.06 -7.49 14.82
C HIS A 80 -4.68 -6.20 14.25
N GLY A 81 -4.88 -6.12 12.92
CA GLY A 81 -5.57 -4.99 12.30
C GLY A 81 -4.77 -3.68 12.27
N PHE A 82 -3.46 -3.73 12.03
CA PHE A 82 -2.64 -2.53 11.86
C PHE A 82 -2.94 -1.79 10.55
N VAL A 83 -3.47 -2.47 9.55
CA VAL A 83 -3.82 -1.88 8.26
C VAL A 83 -5.12 -1.09 8.39
N SER A 84 -5.05 0.23 8.19
CA SER A 84 -6.22 1.11 8.32
C SER A 84 -7.23 0.90 7.19
N TYR A 85 -6.75 0.73 5.95
CA TYR A 85 -7.61 0.53 4.78
C TYR A 85 -7.01 -0.49 3.81
N ARG A 86 -7.87 -1.31 3.22
CA ARG A 86 -7.51 -2.32 2.22
C ARG A 86 -8.14 -1.91 0.90
N LEU A 87 -7.31 -1.50 -0.05
CA LEU A 87 -7.71 -1.20 -1.42
C LEU A 87 -7.34 -2.38 -2.31
N PHE A 88 -8.05 -2.55 -3.41
CA PHE A 88 -7.83 -3.64 -4.36
C PHE A 88 -7.57 -3.09 -5.75
N ARG A 89 -7.42 -3.98 -6.72
CA ARG A 89 -7.13 -3.64 -8.12
C ARG A 89 -8.14 -2.64 -8.71
N ASP A 90 -9.39 -2.68 -8.27
CA ASP A 90 -10.47 -1.79 -8.69
C ASP A 90 -10.33 -0.34 -8.16
N ALA A 91 -9.45 -0.13 -7.18
CA ALA A 91 -9.04 1.20 -6.70
C ALA A 91 -7.89 1.82 -7.52
N THR A 92 -7.48 1.19 -8.63
CA THR A 92 -6.39 1.66 -9.48
C THR A 92 -6.91 2.05 -10.87
N ARG A 93 -6.22 2.98 -11.54
CA ARG A 93 -6.47 3.29 -12.95
C ARG A 93 -5.76 2.26 -13.82
N TYR A 94 -6.47 1.66 -14.76
CA TYR A 94 -5.84 0.81 -15.77
C TYR A 94 -5.48 1.64 -16.99
N MET A 95 -4.19 1.75 -17.28
CA MET A 95 -3.66 2.57 -18.37
C MET A 95 -2.46 1.85 -19.00
N ASP A 96 -2.46 1.71 -20.33
CA ASP A 96 -1.34 1.12 -21.08
C ASP A 96 -0.93 -0.28 -20.60
N GLY A 97 -1.89 -1.10 -20.17
CA GLY A 97 -1.61 -2.42 -19.64
C GLY A 97 -1.17 -2.43 -18.17
N HIS A 98 -1.07 -1.27 -17.53
CA HIS A 98 -0.54 -1.09 -16.18
C HIS A 98 -1.62 -0.60 -15.21
N HIS A 99 -1.56 -1.08 -13.97
CA HIS A 99 -2.35 -0.53 -12.87
C HIS A 99 -1.59 0.61 -12.23
N VAL A 100 -2.23 1.78 -12.15
CA VAL A 100 -1.66 3.00 -11.61
C VAL A 100 -2.47 3.44 -10.39
N LYS A 101 -1.76 3.65 -9.29
CA LYS A 101 -2.25 4.10 -8.00
C LYS A 101 -2.33 5.62 -8.04
N ASP A 102 -3.53 6.14 -8.26
CA ASP A 102 -3.76 7.58 -8.36
C ASP A 102 -3.95 8.19 -6.96
N VAL A 103 -2.95 8.93 -6.50
CA VAL A 103 -2.95 9.60 -5.19
C VAL A 103 -4.11 10.60 -5.06
N SER A 104 -4.53 11.21 -6.17
CA SER A 104 -5.64 12.19 -6.16
C SER A 104 -6.97 11.58 -5.73
N CYS A 105 -7.14 10.26 -5.91
CA CYS A 105 -8.35 9.54 -5.52
C CYS A 105 -8.37 9.13 -4.05
N LEU A 106 -7.26 9.27 -3.29
CA LEU A 106 -7.17 8.78 -1.91
C LEU A 106 -7.92 9.64 -0.88
N ASN A 107 -8.47 10.80 -1.25
CA ASN A 107 -9.07 11.75 -0.29
C ASN A 107 -8.10 12.14 0.84
N ARG A 108 -6.83 12.37 0.48
CA ARG A 108 -5.76 12.80 1.38
C ARG A 108 -5.02 13.96 0.72
N ASP A 109 -4.37 14.78 1.53
CA ASP A 109 -3.44 15.80 1.05
C ASP A 109 -2.26 15.11 0.34
N PRO A 110 -2.06 15.29 -0.99
CA PRO A 110 -0.97 14.65 -1.71
C PRO A 110 0.41 14.99 -1.14
N ALA A 111 0.59 16.13 -0.47
CA ALA A 111 1.87 16.48 0.17
C ALA A 111 2.23 15.57 1.35
N ARG A 112 1.27 14.75 1.82
CA ARG A 112 1.41 13.86 2.99
C ARG A 112 1.19 12.38 2.64
N VAL A 113 1.22 12.04 1.36
CA VAL A 113 1.08 10.67 0.88
C VAL A 113 2.42 10.16 0.37
N VAL A 114 2.81 8.96 0.80
CA VAL A 114 3.92 8.21 0.20
C VAL A 114 3.38 6.90 -0.36
N VAL A 115 3.79 6.56 -1.58
CA VAL A 115 3.48 5.30 -2.25
C VAL A 115 4.76 4.48 -2.34
N VAL A 116 4.78 3.32 -1.70
CA VAL A 116 5.89 2.35 -1.79
C VAL A 116 5.46 1.21 -2.72
N ASP A 117 6.22 1.02 -3.79
CA ASP A 117 5.95 0.00 -4.79
C ASP A 117 7.26 -0.50 -5.40
N TRP A 118 7.31 -1.72 -5.90
CA TRP A 118 8.47 -2.19 -6.67
C TRP A 118 8.40 -1.77 -8.15
N ARG A 119 7.24 -1.31 -8.63
CA ARG A 119 7.02 -0.81 -9.99
C ARG A 119 6.93 0.71 -10.01
N ARG A 120 7.85 1.39 -10.70
CA ARG A 120 7.77 2.85 -10.91
C ARG A 120 6.48 3.28 -11.62
N ASP A 121 5.97 2.45 -12.54
CA ASP A 121 4.74 2.77 -13.27
C ASP A 121 3.51 2.86 -12.36
N ALA A 122 3.55 2.23 -11.18
CA ALA A 122 2.42 2.23 -10.25
C ALA A 122 2.09 3.62 -9.71
N PHE A 123 3.04 4.55 -9.67
CA PHE A 123 2.83 5.92 -9.19
C PHE A 123 3.17 6.96 -10.27
N ARG A 124 3.13 6.58 -11.54
CA ARG A 124 3.52 7.45 -12.67
C ARG A 124 2.71 8.76 -12.78
N LEU A 125 1.49 8.81 -12.23
CA LEU A 125 0.67 10.03 -12.20
C LEU A 125 1.15 11.03 -11.13
N GLN A 126 1.83 10.56 -10.09
CA GLN A 126 2.39 11.38 -9.02
C GLN A 126 3.80 10.88 -8.62
N PRO A 127 4.81 11.04 -9.51
CA PRO A 127 6.13 10.45 -9.31
C PRO A 127 6.85 10.92 -8.05
N HIS A 128 6.57 12.14 -7.59
CA HIS A 128 7.15 12.71 -6.36
C HIS A 128 6.64 12.05 -5.08
N ASN A 129 5.51 11.34 -5.14
CA ASN A 129 4.96 10.59 -4.01
C ASN A 129 5.52 9.17 -3.93
N GLY A 130 6.22 8.69 -4.97
CA GLY A 130 6.61 7.30 -5.10
C GLY A 130 8.02 6.98 -4.62
N LEU A 131 8.15 5.88 -3.89
CA LEU A 131 9.40 5.22 -3.57
C LEU A 131 9.43 3.85 -4.26
N ALA A 132 10.34 3.69 -5.23
CA ALA A 132 10.56 2.43 -5.92
C ALA A 132 11.54 1.55 -5.14
N LEU A 133 11.10 0.40 -4.66
CA LEU A 133 11.99 -0.59 -4.05
C LEU A 133 12.40 -1.66 -5.06
N PRO A 134 13.55 -2.33 -4.87
CA PRO A 134 13.82 -3.60 -5.53
C PRO A 134 12.66 -4.57 -5.29
N ARG A 135 12.28 -5.32 -6.32
CA ARG A 135 11.28 -6.38 -6.16
C ARG A 135 11.88 -7.48 -5.29
N TRP A 136 11.21 -7.81 -4.19
CA TRP A 136 11.58 -8.94 -3.36
C TRP A 136 11.32 -10.26 -4.09
N ASP A 137 12.30 -11.15 -4.08
CA ASP A 137 12.29 -12.45 -4.76
C ASP A 137 12.05 -13.63 -3.80
N GLY A 138 11.83 -13.35 -2.50
CA GLY A 138 11.65 -14.37 -1.46
C GLY A 138 12.94 -14.69 -0.70
N GLY A 139 14.08 -14.09 -1.04
CA GLY A 139 15.35 -14.30 -0.36
C GLY A 139 15.35 -13.76 1.08
N SER A 140 15.94 -14.53 2.01
CA SER A 140 16.07 -14.14 3.43
C SER A 140 17.19 -13.14 3.73
N ASP A 141 18.06 -12.89 2.75
CA ASP A 141 19.13 -11.90 2.90
C ASP A 141 18.71 -10.50 2.47
N ASP A 142 17.44 -10.31 2.09
CA ASP A 142 16.90 -9.00 1.70
C ASP A 142 16.98 -7.99 2.87
N ARG A 143 17.36 -6.77 2.53
CA ARG A 143 17.53 -5.62 3.43
C ARG A 143 16.98 -4.33 2.81
N ALA A 144 16.12 -4.44 1.80
CA ALA A 144 15.61 -3.30 1.04
C ALA A 144 14.49 -2.55 1.79
N LEU A 145 13.79 -3.26 2.68
CA LEU A 145 12.82 -2.74 3.66
C LEU A 145 13.51 -2.37 4.97
#